data_AF-A0A0Q9Y9I6-F1
#
_entry.id   AF-A0A0Q9Y9I6-F1
#
_cell.length_a   1.000
_cell.length_b   1.000
_cell.length_c   1.000
_cell.angle_alpha   90.00
_cell.angle_beta   90.00
_cell.angle_gamma   90.00
#
_symmetry.space_group_name_H-M   'P 1'
#
loop_
_entity.id
_entity.type
_entity.pdbx_description
1 polymer ?
#
loop_
_entity_poly.entity_id
_entity_poly.type
_entity_poly.pdbx_seq_one_letter_code
_entity_poly.pdbx_strand_id
1 'polypeptide(L)'
;MAMSGPVNEEERKLFATIFRMKGKEDKRQALSELSLDQRARFFDWSEQLIAKMKEAQILKARAEALERQRELVFTQYGQKISKELQQTTADAVVIEPKSKFSPQ
;
A
#
# COMPACT_ATOMS: atom_id res chain seq x y z
N MET A 1 17.03 -31.95 24.38
CA MET A 1 15.84 -31.55 23.60
C MET A 1 16.35 -31.04 22.25
N ALA A 2 15.98 -31.70 21.15
CA ALA A 2 16.48 -31.31 19.82
C ALA A 2 15.81 -30.00 19.41
N MET A 3 16.61 -28.94 19.24
CA MET A 3 16.16 -27.67 18.68
C MET A 3 15.90 -27.90 17.19
N SER A 4 14.64 -27.92 16.78
CA SER A 4 14.24 -28.03 15.38
C SER A 4 14.81 -26.84 14.60
N GLY A 5 15.72 -27.11 13.67
CA GLY A 5 16.35 -26.08 12.83
C GLY A 5 15.34 -25.36 11.92
N PRO A 6 15.76 -24.25 11.28
CA PRO A 6 14.90 -23.45 10.41
C PRO A 6 14.36 -24.27 9.24
N VAL A 7 13.13 -23.95 8.79
CA VAL A 7 12.48 -24.59 7.63
C VAL A 7 13.38 -24.43 6.39
N ASN A 8 13.83 -25.55 5.84
CA ASN A 8 14.70 -25.59 4.67
C ASN A 8 13.92 -25.32 3.37
N GLU A 9 14.62 -25.23 2.24
CA GLU A 9 13.99 -24.87 0.95
C GLU A 9 12.99 -25.93 0.44
N GLU A 10 13.26 -27.21 0.67
CA GLU A 10 12.35 -28.31 0.28
C GLU A 10 11.08 -28.30 1.14
N GLU A 11 11.23 -28.15 2.45
CA GLU A 11 10.13 -28.00 3.39
C GLU A 11 9.30 -26.75 3.07
N ARG A 12 9.94 -25.63 2.71
CA ARG A 12 9.24 -24.41 2.27
C ARG A 12 8.39 -24.67 1.04
N LYS A 13 8.92 -25.36 0.03
CA LYS A 13 8.17 -25.69 -1.19
C LYS A 13 6.99 -26.60 -0.88
N LEU A 14 7.20 -27.65 -0.08
CA LEU A 14 6.16 -28.56 0.37
C LEU A 14 5.06 -27.82 1.15
N PHE A 15 5.45 -27.03 2.16
CA PHE A 15 4.52 -26.26 2.97
C PHE A 15 3.76 -25.24 2.13
N ALA A 16 4.40 -24.56 1.18
CA ALA A 16 3.73 -23.64 0.27
C ALA A 16 2.72 -24.34 -0.64
N THR A 17 2.98 -25.57 -1.06
CA THR A 17 2.02 -26.38 -1.82
C THR A 17 0.82 -26.72 -0.95
N ILE A 18 1.04 -27.31 0.23
CA ILE A 18 -0.03 -27.67 1.19
C ILE A 18 -0.85 -26.45 1.60
N PHE A 19 -0.19 -25.31 1.85
CA PHE A 19 -0.85 -24.08 2.26
C PHE A 19 -1.85 -23.58 1.20
N ARG A 20 -1.48 -23.68 -0.08
CA ARG A 20 -2.28 -23.21 -1.23
C ARG A 20 -3.41 -24.15 -1.64
N MET A 21 -3.45 -25.39 -1.13
CA MET A 21 -4.53 -26.34 -1.43
C MET A 21 -5.90 -25.77 -1.03
N LYS A 22 -6.88 -25.91 -1.93
CA LYS A 22 -8.25 -25.41 -1.74
C LYS A 22 -9.18 -26.46 -1.08
N GLY A 23 -8.93 -27.75 -1.31
CA GLY A 23 -9.67 -28.85 -0.71
C GLY A 23 -9.29 -29.04 0.75
N LYS A 24 -10.28 -28.94 1.66
CA LYS A 24 -10.04 -29.17 3.11
C LYS A 24 -9.60 -30.61 3.38
N GLU A 25 -10.21 -31.57 2.68
CA GLU A 25 -9.89 -32.99 2.84
C GLU A 25 -8.52 -33.33 2.26
N ASP A 26 -8.22 -32.88 1.04
CA ASP A 26 -6.91 -33.08 0.42
C ASP A 26 -5.78 -32.45 1.25
N LYS A 27 -6.03 -31.27 1.83
CA LYS A 27 -5.07 -30.60 2.72
C LYS A 27 -4.88 -31.36 4.02
N ARG A 28 -5.96 -31.92 4.58
CA ARG A 28 -5.89 -32.76 5.79
C ARG A 28 -5.09 -34.03 5.53
N GLN A 29 -5.29 -34.66 4.37
CA GLN A 29 -4.53 -35.82 3.94
C GLN A 29 -3.06 -35.48 3.74
N ALA A 30 -2.73 -34.40 3.03
CA ALA A 30 -1.35 -33.97 2.85
C ALA A 30 -0.65 -33.63 4.19
N LEU A 31 -1.39 -33.10 5.17
CA LEU A 31 -0.86 -32.88 6.52
C LEU A 31 -0.71 -34.18 7.33
N SER A 32 -1.50 -35.21 7.04
CA SER A 32 -1.41 -36.50 7.75
C SER A 32 -0.17 -37.30 7.35
N GLU A 33 0.34 -37.08 6.14
CA GLU A 33 1.57 -37.66 5.61
C GLU A 33 2.85 -37.05 6.23
N LEU A 34 2.73 -35.91 6.91
CA LEU A 34 3.84 -35.25 7.59
C LEU A 34 4.09 -35.84 8.99
N SER A 35 5.36 -35.86 9.40
CA SER A 35 5.72 -36.13 10.79
C SER A 35 5.11 -35.07 11.75
N LEU A 36 5.05 -35.38 13.04
CA LEU A 36 4.56 -34.42 14.05
C LEU A 36 5.39 -33.13 14.05
N ASP A 37 6.71 -33.25 13.97
CA ASP A 37 7.63 -32.10 13.91
C ASP A 37 7.43 -31.28 12.63
N GLN A 38 7.21 -31.93 11.50
CA GLN A 38 6.92 -31.23 10.24
C GLN A 38 5.58 -30.51 10.28
N ARG A 39 4.55 -31.08 10.91
CA ARG A 39 3.26 -30.41 11.12
C ARG A 39 3.41 -29.17 12.01
N ALA A 40 4.12 -29.28 13.12
CA ALA A 40 4.39 -28.14 13.99
C ALA A 40 5.09 -27.01 13.22
N ARG A 41 6.15 -27.34 12.49
CA ARG A 41 6.87 -26.38 11.65
C ARG A 41 6.02 -25.80 10.52
N PHE A 42 5.12 -26.58 9.92
CA PHE A 42 4.16 -26.08 8.94
C PHE A 42 3.24 -25.02 9.54
N PHE A 43 2.69 -25.27 10.74
CA PHE A 43 1.81 -24.32 11.41
C PHE A 43 2.55 -23.01 11.74
N ASP A 44 3.72 -23.09 12.39
CA ASP A 44 4.55 -21.92 12.70
C ASP A 44 4.90 -21.11 11.44
N TRP A 45 5.34 -21.80 10.38
CA TRP A 45 5.65 -21.17 9.10
C TRP A 45 4.42 -20.51 8.47
N SER A 46 3.25 -21.15 8.55
CA SER A 46 2.00 -20.63 8.01
C SER A 46 1.50 -19.39 8.75
N GLU A 47 1.66 -19.34 10.08
CA GLU A 47 1.31 -18.17 10.88
C GLU A 47 2.21 -16.99 10.56
N GLN A 48 3.52 -17.21 10.45
CA GLN A 48 4.47 -16.18 10.03
C GLN A 48 4.17 -15.65 8.63
N LEU A 49 3.79 -16.53 7.70
CA LEU A 49 3.41 -16.13 6.34
C LEU A 49 2.13 -15.26 6.36
N ILE A 50 1.12 -15.65 7.14
CA ILE A 50 -0.12 -14.87 7.29
C ILE A 50 0.18 -13.49 7.90
N ALA A 51 1.05 -13.41 8.90
CA ALA A 51 1.45 -12.15 9.50
C ALA A 51 2.12 -11.21 8.47
N LYS A 52 3.06 -11.73 7.67
CA LYS A 52 3.72 -10.96 6.60
C LYS A 52 2.73 -10.51 5.52
N MET A 53 1.77 -11.37 5.14
CA MET A 53 0.74 -11.00 4.17
C MET A 53 -0.15 -9.86 4.68
N LYS A 54 -0.53 -9.88 5.97
CA LYS A 54 -1.29 -8.80 6.60
C LYS A 54 -0.49 -7.49 6.64
N GLU A 55 0.78 -7.56 7.03
CA GLU A 55 1.66 -6.39 7.04
C GLU A 55 1.79 -5.77 5.64
N ALA A 56 1.98 -6.58 4.61
CA ALA A 56 2.04 -6.12 3.22
C ALA A 56 0.73 -5.44 2.77
N GLN A 57 -0.43 -5.96 3.18
CA GLN A 57 -1.72 -5.34 2.89
C GLN A 57 -1.88 -3.99 3.61
N ILE A 58 -1.46 -3.89 4.88
CA ILE A 58 -1.47 -2.65 5.64
C ILE A 58 -0.56 -1.60 4.97
N LEU A 59 0.64 -2.00 4.56
CA LEU A 59 1.57 -1.14 3.84
C LEU A 59 0.98 -0.64 2.52
N LYS A 60 0.33 -1.51 1.75
CA LYS A 60 -0.36 -1.13 0.51
C LYS A 60 -1.45 -0.10 0.78
N ALA A 61 -2.30 -0.33 1.78
CA ALA A 61 -3.37 0.61 2.13
C ALA A 61 -2.82 1.98 2.57
N ARG A 62 -1.70 2.00 3.30
CA ARG A 62 -1.02 3.25 3.69
C ARG A 62 -0.45 4.00 2.48
N ALA A 63 0.16 3.29 1.53
CA ALA A 63 0.69 3.91 0.31
C ALA A 63 -0.43 4.55 -0.52
N GLU A 64 -1.56 3.86 -0.69
CA GLU A 64 -2.74 4.40 -1.38
C GLU A 64 -3.31 5.63 -0.67
N ALA A 65 -3.36 5.62 0.67
CA ALA A 65 -3.83 6.77 1.46
C ALA A 65 -2.88 7.97 1.32
N LEU A 66 -1.57 7.73 1.29
CA LEU A 66 -0.57 8.79 1.09
C LEU A 66 -0.68 9.42 -0.29
N GLU A 67 -0.89 8.62 -1.33
CA GLU A 67 -1.07 9.15 -2.70
C GLU A 67 -2.33 10.02 -2.79
N ARG A 68 -3.45 9.59 -2.20
CA ARG A 68 -4.67 10.41 -2.12
C ARG A 68 -4.43 11.72 -1.35
N GLN A 69 -3.69 11.68 -0.25
CA GLN A 69 -3.33 12.90 0.48
C GLN A 69 -2.48 13.83 -0.38
N ARG A 70 -1.52 13.30 -1.14
CA ARG A 70 -0.68 14.08 -2.05
C ARG A 70 -1.51 14.75 -3.16
N GLU A 71 -2.45 14.03 -3.77
CA GLU A 71 -3.35 14.57 -4.80
C GLU A 71 -4.26 15.68 -4.24
N LEU A 72 -4.79 15.50 -3.03
CA LEU A 72 -5.61 16.50 -2.34
C LEU A 72 -4.81 17.76 -2.06
N VAL A 73 -3.60 17.63 -1.51
CA VAL A 73 -2.71 18.75 -1.24
C VAL A 73 -2.38 19.48 -2.55
N PHE A 74 -2.01 18.75 -3.61
CA PHE A 74 -1.71 19.35 -4.90
C PHE A 74 -2.90 20.13 -5.48
N THR A 75 -4.10 19.56 -5.37
CA THR A 75 -5.34 20.21 -5.83
C THR A 75 -5.67 21.46 -5.00
N GLN A 76 -5.55 21.38 -3.67
CA GLN A 76 -5.81 22.51 -2.77
C GLN A 76 -4.80 23.65 -2.98
N TYR A 77 -3.52 23.33 -3.12
CA TYR A 77 -2.49 24.33 -3.43
C TYR A 77 -2.67 24.92 -4.82
N GLY A 78 -2.98 24.10 -5.83
CA GLY A 78 -3.28 24.58 -7.19
C GLY A 78 -4.49 25.52 -7.22
N GLN A 79 -5.55 25.21 -6.49
CA GLN A 79 -6.73 26.08 -6.34
C GLN A 79 -6.39 27.38 -5.61
N LYS A 80 -5.55 27.33 -4.57
CA LYS A 80 -5.14 28.53 -3.84
C LYS A 80 -4.33 29.48 -4.73
N ILE A 81 -3.35 28.96 -5.48
CA ILE A 81 -2.56 29.73 -6.44
C ILE A 81 -3.46 30.31 -7.53
N SER A 82 -4.42 29.54 -8.05
CA SER A 82 -5.36 30.02 -9.05
C SER A 82 -6.21 31.19 -8.54
N LYS A 83 -6.70 31.13 -7.29
CA LYS A 83 -7.44 32.24 -6.67
C LYS A 83 -6.56 33.46 -6.44
N GLU A 84 -5.33 33.29 -5.94
CA GLU A 84 -4.38 34.39 -5.72
C GLU A 84 -4.00 35.07 -7.05
N LEU A 85 -3.79 34.30 -8.12
CA LEU A 85 -3.53 34.84 -9.47
C LEU A 85 -4.73 35.62 -10.01
N GLN A 86 -5.95 35.09 -9.92
CA GLN A 86 -7.16 35.79 -10.36
C GLN A 86 -7.34 37.12 -9.63
N GLN A 87 -7.08 37.15 -8.33
CA GLN A 87 -7.21 38.35 -7.52
C GLN A 87 -6.13 39.40 -7.87
N THR A 88 -4.88 38.98 -8.00
CA THR A 88 -3.77 39.86 -8.42
C THR A 88 -3.98 40.42 -9.84
N THR A 89 -4.55 39.62 -10.74
CA THR A 89 -4.86 40.05 -12.12
C THR A 89 -6.04 41.03 -12.13
N ALA A 90 -7.05 40.83 -11.29
CA ALA A 90 -8.16 41.77 -11.15
C ALA A 90 -7.68 43.13 -10.61
N ASP A 91 -6.77 43.13 -9.63
CA ASP A 91 -6.20 44.36 -9.07
C ASP A 91 -5.31 45.11 -10.08
N ALA A 92 -4.61 44.39 -10.97
CA ALA A 92 -3.75 45.00 -12.00
C ALA A 92 -4.53 45.67 -13.15
N VAL A 93 -5.77 45.25 -13.43
CA VAL A 93 -6.60 45.80 -14.52
C VAL A 93 -7.29 47.13 -14.15
N VAL A 94 -7.38 47.48 -12.86
CA VAL A 94 -8.05 48.71 -12.39
C VAL A 94 -7.20 49.98 -12.60
N ILE A 95 -5.92 49.86 -12.96
CA ILE A 95 -5.02 50.98 -13.22
C ILE A 95 -4.90 51.25 -14.74
N GLU A 96 -6.01 51.53 -15.43
CA GLU A 96 -5.94 52.30 -16.67
C GLU A 96 -5.93 53.80 -16.31
N PRO A 97 -4.83 54.53 -16.53
CA PRO A 97 -4.85 55.97 -16.33
C PRO A 97 -5.69 56.60 -17.44
N LYS A 98 -6.81 57.21 -17.07
CA LYS A 98 -7.54 58.17 -17.91
C LYS A 98 -6.62 59.35 -18.24
N SER A 99 -5.75 59.19 -19.24
CA SER A 99 -4.96 60.28 -19.79
C SER A 99 -5.87 61.12 -20.69
N LYS A 100 -6.31 62.27 -20.17
CA LYS A 100 -6.98 63.31 -20.95
C LYS A 100 -5.94 63.95 -21.86
N PHE A 101 -5.84 63.50 -23.10
CA PHE A 101 -5.13 64.24 -24.15
C PHE A 101 -6.14 65.13 -24.88
N SER A 102 -6.11 66.44 -24.60
CA SER A 102 -6.74 67.46 -25.44
C SER A 102 -5.63 68.15 -26.25
N PRO A 103 -5.55 67.96 -27.56
CA PRO A 103 -4.63 68.75 -28.39
C PRO A 103 -5.24 70.13 -28.66
N GLN A 104 -4.47 71.18 -28.39
CA GLN A 104 -4.67 72.54 -28.93
C GLN A 104 -3.92 72.67 -30.26
#